data_AF-A0A925USZ4-F1
#
_entry.id   AF-A0A925USZ4-F1
#
_cell.length_a   1.000
_cell.length_b   1.000
_cell.length_c   1.000
_cell.angle_alpha   90.00
_cell.angle_beta   90.00
_cell.angle_gamma   90.00
#
_symmetry.space_group_name_H-M   'P 1'
#
loop_
_entity.id
_entity.type
_entity.pdbx_description
1 polymer ?
#
loop_
_entity_poly.entity_id
_entity_poly.type
_entity_poly.pdbx_seq_one_letter_code
_entity_poly.pdbx_strand_id
1 'polypeptide(L)'
;MKQENDFDEFENWEDDYQYITLNNWKGLVKLRQIVVLRNPKDITAQWRLGEAYVFNKEYEKAVEVLGELLKFEPDYIDAQHTLLDALFAMGKDETYFEWNIKPDIIKLSSEVLDQCYEFLRPRRKPICISELYCEFLVSTSYLLFEEEELLKSLLEDNRFIVDGNLLLPFSCFISVNRSKKHVQKCEIVV
;
A
#
# COMPACT_ATOMS: atom_id res chain seq x y z
N MET A 1 34.45 34.36 14.61
CA MET A 1 34.35 32.99 14.07
C MET A 1 32.96 32.49 14.37
N LYS A 2 32.03 32.71 13.43
CA LYS A 2 30.75 31.99 13.43
C LYS A 2 31.04 30.70 12.67
N GLN A 3 31.11 29.58 13.38
CA GLN A 3 30.82 28.30 12.75
C GLN A 3 29.30 28.22 12.79
N GLU A 4 28.68 28.63 11.69
CA GLU A 4 27.29 28.26 11.41
C GLU A 4 27.26 26.75 11.35
N ASN A 5 26.69 26.15 12.39
CA ASN A 5 26.22 24.78 12.36
C ASN A 5 25.08 24.76 11.34
N ASP A 6 25.39 24.37 10.10
CA ASP A 6 24.45 23.93 9.06
C ASP A 6 23.79 22.60 9.49
N PHE A 7 23.16 22.59 10.66
CA PHE A 7 22.38 21.48 11.21
C PHE A 7 20.94 21.49 10.68
N ASP A 8 20.76 21.97 9.45
CA ASP A 8 19.48 22.05 8.71
C ASP A 8 19.73 21.84 7.22
N GLU A 9 20.61 20.89 6.85
CA GLU A 9 20.61 20.33 5.49
C GLU A 9 19.40 19.38 5.41
N PHE A 10 18.21 19.98 5.35
CA PHE A 10 16.96 19.32 5.00
C PHE A 10 17.26 18.38 3.85
N GLU A 11 16.88 17.10 3.99
CA GLU A 11 16.84 16.13 2.91
C GLU A 11 16.25 16.80 1.67
N ASN A 12 17.10 17.25 0.76
CA ASN A 12 16.64 18.06 -0.33
C ASN A 12 16.01 17.05 -1.29
N TRP A 13 14.68 16.97 -1.33
CA TRP A 13 13.96 16.09 -2.27
C TRP A 13 14.39 16.33 -3.73
N GLU A 14 15.03 17.47 -3.99
CA GLU A 14 15.74 17.81 -5.22
C GLU A 14 16.87 16.83 -5.58
N ASP A 15 17.56 16.24 -4.60
CA ASP A 15 18.67 15.32 -4.83
C ASP A 15 18.20 14.00 -5.45
N ASP A 16 17.09 13.45 -4.95
CA ASP A 16 16.48 12.23 -5.47
C ASP A 16 15.73 12.48 -6.80
N TYR A 17 15.15 13.67 -6.96
CA TYR A 17 14.26 14.03 -8.07
C TYR A 17 14.86 13.70 -9.44
N GLN A 18 16.12 14.08 -9.67
CA GLN A 18 16.79 13.83 -10.94
C GLN A 18 16.94 12.32 -11.22
N TYR A 19 17.30 11.54 -10.20
CA TYR A 19 17.48 10.10 -10.37
C TYR A 19 16.16 9.38 -10.59
N ILE A 20 15.12 9.75 -9.84
CA ILE A 20 13.78 9.17 -9.97
C ILE A 20 13.19 9.49 -11.34
N THR A 21 13.23 10.75 -11.76
CA THR A 21 12.67 11.18 -13.07
C THR A 21 13.35 10.51 -14.25
N LEU A 22 14.66 10.24 -14.14
CA LEU A 22 15.43 9.54 -15.17
C LEU A 22 15.43 8.02 -15.02
N ASN A 23 14.71 7.47 -14.04
CA ASN A 23 14.77 6.05 -13.65
C ASN A 23 16.20 5.54 -13.43
N ASN A 24 17.11 6.42 -12.99
CA ASN A 24 18.50 6.09 -12.72
C ASN A 24 18.63 5.50 -11.31
N TRP A 25 18.07 4.30 -11.12
CA TRP A 25 18.02 3.61 -9.83
C TRP A 25 19.40 3.30 -9.27
N LYS A 26 20.35 2.94 -10.13
CA LYS A 26 21.74 2.74 -9.72
C LYS A 26 22.38 4.02 -9.17
N GLY A 27 22.05 5.18 -9.74
CA GLY A 27 22.47 6.48 -9.24
C GLY A 27 21.81 6.82 -7.89
N LEU A 28 20.50 6.57 -7.79
CA LEU A 28 19.71 6.77 -6.57
C LEU A 28 20.28 5.95 -5.39
N VAL A 29 20.60 4.67 -5.62
CA VAL A 29 21.24 3.80 -4.62
C VAL A 29 22.56 4.42 -4.13
N LYS A 30 23.43 4.88 -5.04
CA LYS A 30 24.71 5.50 -4.66
C LYS A 30 24.53 6.76 -3.84
N LEU A 31 23.58 7.61 -4.22
CA LEU A 31 23.25 8.84 -3.49
C LEU A 31 22.81 8.49 -2.06
N ARG A 32 21.79 7.63 -1.92
CA ARG A 32 21.22 7.26 -0.62
C ARG A 32 22.22 6.47 0.26
N GLN A 33 23.13 5.69 -0.33
CA GLN A 33 24.27 5.10 0.40
C GLN A 33 25.17 6.16 1.06
N ILE A 34 25.45 7.27 0.36
CA ILE A 34 26.25 8.37 0.92
C ILE A 34 25.50 9.04 2.08
N VAL A 35 24.18 9.24 1.94
CA VAL A 35 23.34 9.81 3.00
C VAL A 35 23.38 8.94 4.26
N VAL A 36 23.14 7.63 4.11
CA VAL A 36 23.23 6.67 5.24
C VAL A 36 24.63 6.64 5.85
N LEU A 37 25.70 6.73 5.05
CA LEU A 37 27.06 6.77 5.59
C LEU A 37 27.32 8.00 6.46
N ARG A 38 26.73 9.16 6.12
CA ARG A 38 26.85 10.39 6.90
C ARG A 38 26.03 10.34 8.18
N ASN A 39 24.83 9.75 8.13
CA ASN A 39 23.95 9.61 9.27
C ASN A 39 23.39 8.18 9.39
N PRO A 40 24.18 7.21 9.91
CA PRO A 40 23.80 5.80 9.90
C PRO A 40 22.68 5.45 10.89
N LYS A 41 22.23 6.38 11.72
CA LYS A 41 21.10 6.20 12.65
C LYS A 41 19.80 6.85 12.15
N ASP A 42 19.85 7.49 10.98
CA ASP A 42 18.68 8.09 10.38
C ASP A 42 17.77 7.01 9.80
N ILE A 43 16.64 6.79 10.47
CA ILE A 43 15.65 5.77 10.10
C ILE A 43 15.09 6.06 8.70
N THR A 44 14.81 7.32 8.39
CA THR A 44 14.30 7.74 7.07
C THR A 44 15.33 7.48 5.98
N ALA A 45 16.62 7.80 6.21
CA ALA A 45 17.67 7.53 5.24
C ALA A 45 17.88 6.03 5.01
N GLN A 46 17.82 5.22 6.07
CA GLN A 46 17.92 3.75 5.97
C GLN A 46 16.74 3.17 5.17
N TRP A 47 15.51 3.60 5.46
CA TRP A 47 14.33 3.19 4.70
C TRP A 47 14.45 3.58 3.22
N ARG A 48 14.80 4.83 2.92
CA ARG A 48 15.02 5.30 1.55
C ARG A 48 16.08 4.48 0.84
N LEU A 49 17.15 4.07 1.51
CA LEU A 49 18.13 3.17 0.91
C LEU A 49 17.51 1.80 0.55
N GLY A 50 16.68 1.23 1.43
CA GLY A 50 15.88 0.04 1.15
C GLY A 50 14.98 0.21 -0.08
N GLU A 51 14.23 1.31 -0.15
CA GLU A 51 13.37 1.64 -1.30
C GLU A 51 14.17 1.75 -2.61
N ALA A 52 15.35 2.38 -2.57
CA ALA A 52 16.21 2.47 -3.74
C ALA A 52 16.74 1.11 -4.20
N TYR A 53 17.02 0.19 -3.27
CA TYR A 53 17.34 -1.19 -3.60
C TYR A 53 16.16 -1.90 -4.27
N VAL A 54 14.92 -1.69 -3.82
CA VAL A 54 13.72 -2.22 -4.49
C VAL A 54 13.61 -1.70 -5.92
N PHE A 55 13.70 -0.39 -6.14
CA PHE A 55 13.66 0.19 -7.49
C PHE A 55 14.78 -0.31 -8.40
N ASN A 56 15.98 -0.53 -7.82
CA ASN A 56 17.12 -1.09 -8.56
C ASN A 56 17.10 -2.62 -8.68
N LYS A 57 16.03 -3.29 -8.19
CA LYS A 57 15.85 -4.75 -8.18
C LYS A 57 16.90 -5.52 -7.38
N GLU A 58 17.53 -4.87 -6.41
CA GLU A 58 18.46 -5.48 -5.46
C GLU A 58 17.70 -5.94 -4.20
N TYR A 59 16.70 -6.80 -4.39
CA TYR A 59 15.72 -7.13 -3.37
C TYR A 59 16.32 -7.72 -2.10
N GLU A 60 17.35 -8.57 -2.21
CA GLU A 60 18.03 -9.16 -1.05
C GLU A 60 18.69 -8.09 -0.17
N LYS A 61 19.24 -7.03 -0.76
CA LYS A 61 19.82 -5.90 -0.01
C LYS A 61 18.75 -5.03 0.63
N ALA A 62 17.62 -4.87 -0.05
CA ALA A 62 16.44 -4.23 0.53
C ALA A 62 15.99 -4.98 1.79
N VAL A 63 15.86 -6.31 1.70
CA VAL A 63 15.49 -7.17 2.84
C VAL A 63 16.47 -7.04 4.00
N GLU A 64 17.79 -7.00 3.73
CA GLU A 64 18.81 -6.82 4.76
C GLU A 64 18.67 -5.48 5.49
N VAL A 65 18.65 -4.36 4.75
CA VAL A 65 18.60 -3.01 5.34
C VAL A 65 17.28 -2.76 6.06
N LEU A 66 16.15 -3.11 5.44
CA LEU A 66 14.82 -2.90 6.01
C LEU A 66 14.57 -3.85 7.18
N GLY A 67 15.08 -5.09 7.10
CA GLY A 67 14.99 -6.06 8.18
C GLY A 67 15.73 -5.60 9.43
N GLU A 68 16.93 -5.03 9.29
CA GLU A 68 17.64 -4.42 10.43
C GLU A 68 16.90 -3.21 10.98
N LEU A 69 16.38 -2.31 10.13
CA LEU A 69 15.59 -1.16 10.55
C LEU A 69 14.38 -1.59 11.40
N LEU A 70 13.60 -2.56 10.92
CA LEU A 70 12.38 -3.06 11.59
C LEU A 70 12.66 -3.85 12.87
N LYS A 71 13.92 -4.24 13.15
CA LYS A 71 14.29 -4.76 14.48
C LYS A 71 14.24 -3.68 15.55
N PHE A 72 14.59 -2.43 15.19
CA PHE A 72 14.62 -1.29 16.11
C PHE A 72 13.33 -0.48 16.08
N GLU A 73 12.75 -0.29 14.89
CA GLU A 73 11.51 0.47 14.66
C GLU A 73 10.45 -0.43 14.00
N PRO A 74 9.89 -1.40 14.76
CA PRO A 74 9.04 -2.44 14.19
C PRO A 74 7.70 -1.93 13.64
N ASP A 75 7.26 -0.73 14.03
CA ASP A 75 6.02 -0.08 13.60
C ASP A 75 6.23 0.94 12.47
N TYR A 76 7.42 1.00 11.87
CA TYR A 76 7.70 1.90 10.76
C TYR A 76 7.07 1.39 9.45
N ILE A 77 5.83 1.84 9.20
CA ILE A 77 4.93 1.37 8.13
C ILE A 77 5.60 1.41 6.75
N ASP A 78 6.29 2.50 6.41
CA ASP A 78 6.91 2.64 5.09
C ASP A 78 7.98 1.57 4.83
N ALA A 79 8.77 1.18 5.85
CA ALA A 79 9.71 0.07 5.72
C ALA A 79 9.02 -1.29 5.69
N GLN A 80 7.91 -1.48 6.41
CA GLN A 80 7.12 -2.71 6.30
C GLN A 80 6.61 -2.90 4.87
N HIS A 81 6.02 -1.86 4.29
CA HIS A 81 5.49 -1.88 2.92
C HIS A 81 6.61 -2.10 1.90
N THR A 82 7.72 -1.38 2.03
CA THR A 82 8.88 -1.54 1.12
C THR A 82 9.50 -2.94 1.24
N LEU A 83 9.51 -3.52 2.44
CA LEU A 83 9.99 -4.89 2.64
C LEU A 83 9.04 -5.89 1.97
N LEU A 84 7.72 -5.70 2.10
CA LEU A 84 6.73 -6.52 1.40
C LEU A 84 6.91 -6.44 -0.12
N ASP A 85 7.13 -5.24 -0.69
CA ASP A 85 7.42 -5.07 -2.11
C ASP A 85 8.64 -5.91 -2.55
N ALA A 86 9.72 -5.88 -1.75
CA ALA A 86 10.91 -6.68 -2.01
C ALA A 86 10.61 -8.19 -1.96
N LEU A 87 9.87 -8.64 -0.94
CA LEU A 87 9.50 -10.05 -0.78
C LEU A 87 8.64 -10.54 -1.95
N PHE A 88 7.59 -9.81 -2.30
CA PHE A 88 6.70 -10.20 -3.40
C PHE A 88 7.41 -10.18 -4.75
N ALA A 89 8.30 -9.21 -4.99
CA ALA A 89 9.13 -9.19 -6.20
C ALA A 89 10.11 -10.38 -6.29
N MET A 90 10.55 -10.92 -5.15
CA MET A 90 11.32 -12.16 -5.07
C MET A 90 10.46 -13.45 -5.17
N GLY A 91 9.14 -13.32 -5.30
CA GLY A 91 8.21 -14.45 -5.26
C GLY A 91 8.07 -15.08 -3.87
N LYS A 92 8.35 -14.31 -2.82
CA LYS A 92 8.15 -14.67 -1.41
C LYS A 92 6.88 -14.00 -0.90
N ASP A 93 6.25 -14.61 0.10
CA ASP A 93 5.13 -13.99 0.81
C ASP A 93 5.59 -13.39 2.14
N GLU A 94 4.65 -12.78 2.87
CA GLU A 94 4.90 -12.15 4.16
C GLU A 94 5.47 -13.11 5.22
N THR A 95 5.35 -14.43 5.04
CA THR A 95 5.84 -15.42 6.01
C THR A 95 7.34 -15.65 5.93
N TYR A 96 7.99 -15.17 4.88
CA TYR A 96 9.45 -15.29 4.70
C TYR A 96 10.25 -14.49 5.75
N PHE A 97 9.68 -13.41 6.27
CA PHE A 97 10.32 -12.56 7.26
C PHE A 97 9.71 -12.75 8.65
N GLU A 98 10.56 -12.73 9.68
CA GLU A 98 10.14 -12.81 11.08
C GLU A 98 9.79 -11.41 11.60
N TRP A 99 8.52 -11.04 11.48
CA TRP A 99 8.02 -9.73 11.91
C TRP A 99 7.90 -9.61 13.43
N ASN A 100 8.47 -8.55 14.01
CA ASN A 100 8.21 -8.15 15.39
C ASN A 100 6.77 -7.63 15.57
N ILE A 101 6.31 -6.82 14.62
CA ILE A 101 4.93 -6.38 14.46
C ILE A 101 4.52 -6.78 13.05
N LYS A 102 3.50 -7.64 12.93
CA LYS A 102 3.04 -8.08 11.62
C LYS A 102 2.35 -6.92 10.90
N PRO A 103 2.68 -6.66 9.62
CA PRO A 103 1.96 -5.69 8.82
C PRO A 103 0.50 -6.15 8.66
N ASP A 104 -0.41 -5.19 8.64
CA ASP A 104 -1.79 -5.45 8.28
C ASP A 104 -1.87 -5.57 6.76
N ILE A 105 -2.25 -6.74 6.24
CA ILE A 105 -2.28 -7.03 4.81
C ILE A 105 -3.70 -7.41 4.42
N ILE A 106 -4.29 -6.64 3.52
CA ILE A 106 -5.65 -6.88 3.02
C ILE A 106 -5.55 -7.59 1.68
N LYS A 107 -5.99 -8.86 1.65
CA LYS A 107 -6.11 -9.67 0.43
C LYS A 107 -7.53 -9.57 -0.08
N LEU A 108 -7.71 -9.54 -1.40
CA LEU A 108 -9.04 -9.56 -2.00
C LEU A 108 -9.75 -10.86 -1.64
N SER A 109 -10.85 -10.75 -0.89
CA SER A 109 -11.58 -11.89 -0.34
C SER A 109 -13.08 -11.59 -0.23
N SER A 110 -13.87 -12.60 0.18
CA SER A 110 -15.29 -12.41 0.50
C SER A 110 -15.51 -11.34 1.57
N GLU A 111 -14.62 -11.25 2.56
CA GLU A 111 -14.70 -10.28 3.64
C GLU A 111 -14.56 -8.84 3.11
N VAL A 112 -13.66 -8.61 2.14
CA VAL A 112 -13.52 -7.30 1.46
C VAL A 112 -14.80 -6.95 0.71
N LEU A 113 -15.41 -7.91 0.02
CA LEU A 113 -16.68 -7.70 -0.68
C LEU A 113 -17.83 -7.46 0.31
N ASP A 114 -17.84 -8.13 1.46
CA ASP A 114 -18.83 -7.89 2.52
C ASP A 114 -18.69 -6.47 3.10
N GLN A 115 -17.47 -5.99 3.30
CA GLN A 115 -17.21 -4.61 3.71
C GLN A 115 -17.70 -3.61 2.66
N CYS A 116 -17.43 -3.87 1.37
CA CYS A 116 -17.97 -3.07 0.26
C CYS A 116 -19.51 -3.02 0.31
N TYR A 117 -20.15 -4.17 0.53
CA TYR A 117 -21.61 -4.26 0.61
C TYR A 117 -22.16 -3.43 1.78
N GLU A 118 -21.61 -3.57 2.98
CA GLU A 118 -22.07 -2.81 4.16
C GLU A 118 -21.83 -1.31 4.01
N PHE A 119 -20.73 -0.91 3.36
CA PHE A 119 -20.46 0.50 3.04
C PHE A 119 -21.47 1.08 2.02
N LEU A 120 -21.82 0.31 0.99
CA LEU A 120 -22.72 0.74 -0.08
C LEU A 120 -24.21 0.64 0.29
N ARG A 121 -24.59 -0.32 1.15
CA ARG A 121 -25.98 -0.60 1.54
C ARG A 121 -26.77 0.62 2.03
N PRO A 122 -26.26 1.50 2.92
CA PRO A 122 -26.98 2.69 3.37
C PRO A 122 -27.06 3.78 2.28
N ARG A 123 -26.19 3.75 1.26
CA ARG A 123 -26.11 4.78 0.23
C ARG A 123 -27.23 4.63 -0.80
N ARG A 124 -27.86 5.74 -1.19
CA ARG A 124 -28.96 5.78 -2.19
C ARG A 124 -28.47 5.95 -3.62
N LYS A 125 -27.31 6.59 -3.80
CA LYS A 125 -26.70 6.83 -5.12
C LYS A 125 -25.51 5.89 -5.31
N PRO A 126 -25.26 5.43 -6.54
CA PRO A 126 -24.00 4.79 -6.87
C PRO A 126 -22.82 5.71 -6.57
N ILE A 127 -21.68 5.13 -6.22
CA ILE A 127 -20.41 5.84 -6.00
C ILE A 127 -19.35 5.36 -6.96
N CYS A 128 -18.34 6.19 -7.22
CA CYS A 128 -17.21 5.79 -8.05
C CYS A 128 -16.44 4.62 -7.43
N ILE A 129 -15.91 3.70 -8.25
CA ILE A 129 -15.00 2.64 -7.77
C ILE A 129 -13.83 3.22 -6.99
N SER A 130 -13.26 4.35 -7.43
CA SER A 130 -12.13 4.96 -6.74
C SER A 130 -12.52 5.50 -5.37
N GLU A 131 -13.75 5.99 -5.18
CA GLU A 131 -14.24 6.37 -3.85
C GLU A 131 -14.34 5.14 -2.95
N LEU A 132 -14.86 4.03 -3.48
CA LEU A 132 -14.97 2.77 -2.73
C LEU A 132 -13.59 2.17 -2.40
N TYR A 133 -12.66 2.17 -3.36
CA TYR A 133 -11.32 1.63 -3.21
C TYR A 133 -10.51 2.45 -2.18
N CYS A 134 -10.67 3.77 -2.19
CA CYS A 134 -10.06 4.65 -1.18
C CYS A 134 -10.44 4.31 0.26
N GLU A 135 -11.58 3.68 0.53
CA GLU A 135 -11.93 3.24 1.90
C GLU A 135 -10.91 2.25 2.48
N PHE A 136 -10.23 1.48 1.62
CA PHE A 136 -9.18 0.56 2.02
C PHE A 136 -7.79 1.24 2.08
N LEU A 137 -7.60 2.37 1.40
CA LEU A 137 -6.32 3.12 1.40
C LEU A 137 -6.12 3.98 2.65
N VAL A 138 -7.17 4.25 3.42
CA VAL A 138 -7.10 5.13 4.60
C VAL A 138 -6.46 4.43 5.81
N SER A 139 -6.37 3.10 5.80
CA SER A 139 -5.70 2.35 6.86
C SER A 139 -4.21 2.18 6.57
N THR A 140 -3.41 1.95 7.60
CA THR A 140 -1.97 1.63 7.52
C THR A 140 -1.67 0.27 6.87
N SER A 141 -2.65 -0.28 6.14
CA SER A 141 -2.69 -1.63 5.62
C SER A 141 -2.04 -1.69 4.24
N TYR A 142 -1.39 -2.80 3.95
CA TYR A 142 -0.85 -3.11 2.63
C TYR A 142 -1.92 -3.86 1.81
N LEU A 143 -2.37 -3.27 0.71
CA LEU A 143 -3.34 -3.90 -0.18
C LEU A 143 -2.64 -4.86 -1.14
N LEU A 144 -3.14 -6.08 -1.22
CA LEU A 144 -2.67 -7.11 -2.17
C LEU A 144 -3.59 -7.25 -3.40
N PHE A 145 -4.31 -6.20 -3.72
CA PHE A 145 -5.16 -6.14 -4.90
C PHE A 145 -5.28 -4.70 -5.37
N GLU A 146 -5.37 -4.54 -6.68
CA GLU A 146 -5.55 -3.24 -7.32
C GLU A 146 -7.02 -2.87 -7.49
N GLU A 147 -7.30 -1.60 -7.82
CA GLU A 147 -8.65 -1.10 -8.08
C GLU A 147 -9.38 -1.91 -9.16
N GLU A 148 -8.66 -2.31 -10.22
CA GLU A 148 -9.20 -3.11 -11.32
C GLU A 148 -9.60 -4.52 -10.88
N GLU A 149 -8.85 -5.12 -9.94
CA GLU A 149 -9.16 -6.45 -9.41
C GLU A 149 -10.40 -6.39 -8.53
N LEU A 150 -10.52 -5.36 -7.68
CA LEU A 150 -11.74 -5.11 -6.91
C LEU A 150 -12.95 -4.90 -7.84
N LEU A 151 -12.82 -4.06 -8.87
CA LEU A 151 -13.88 -3.83 -9.85
C LEU A 151 -14.34 -5.13 -10.51
N LYS A 152 -13.39 -5.98 -10.91
CA LYS A 152 -13.68 -7.28 -11.51
C LYS A 152 -14.43 -8.19 -10.54
N SER A 153 -14.01 -8.28 -9.29
CA SER A 153 -14.72 -9.09 -8.28
C SER A 153 -16.12 -8.56 -7.97
N LEU A 154 -16.32 -7.24 -7.96
CA LEU A 154 -17.65 -6.64 -7.79
C LEU A 154 -18.58 -6.92 -8.97
N LEU A 155 -18.06 -6.99 -10.20
CA LEU A 155 -18.82 -7.39 -11.39
C LEU A 155 -19.30 -8.85 -11.33
N GLU A 156 -18.50 -9.72 -10.72
CA GLU A 156 -18.79 -11.15 -10.58
C GLU A 156 -19.76 -11.46 -9.41
N ASP A 157 -19.89 -10.54 -8.44
CA ASP A 157 -20.79 -10.68 -7.29
C ASP A 157 -22.17 -10.03 -7.54
N ASN A 158 -23.21 -10.87 -7.52
CA ASN A 158 -24.59 -10.48 -7.84
C ASN A 158 -25.25 -9.49 -6.86
N ARG A 159 -24.61 -9.23 -5.72
CA ARG A 159 -25.05 -8.22 -4.74
C ARG A 159 -24.78 -6.80 -5.21
N PHE A 160 -23.93 -6.62 -6.23
CA PHE A 160 -23.57 -5.31 -6.76
C PHE A 160 -24.18 -5.08 -8.14
N ILE A 161 -24.32 -3.80 -8.47
CA ILE A 161 -24.60 -3.30 -9.81
C ILE A 161 -23.46 -2.35 -10.14
N VAL A 162 -22.83 -2.58 -11.29
CA VAL A 162 -21.73 -1.77 -11.80
C VAL A 162 -22.17 -1.15 -13.12
N ASP A 163 -22.19 0.17 -13.17
CA ASP A 163 -22.52 0.96 -14.37
C ASP A 163 -21.30 1.79 -14.79
N GLY A 164 -20.98 1.86 -16.08
CA GLY A 164 -19.88 2.70 -16.57
C GLY A 164 -19.05 2.06 -17.69
N ASN A 165 -17.90 2.66 -18.01
CA ASN A 165 -16.96 2.11 -18.98
C ASN A 165 -15.86 1.32 -18.26
N LEU A 166 -15.89 -0.01 -18.42
CA LEU A 166 -14.93 -0.93 -17.79
C LEU A 166 -13.47 -0.73 -18.22
N LEU A 167 -13.23 -0.02 -19.33
CA LEU A 167 -11.87 0.35 -19.77
C LEU A 167 -11.33 1.58 -19.03
N LEU A 168 -12.19 2.30 -18.30
CA LEU A 168 -11.86 3.52 -17.57
C LEU A 168 -12.44 3.39 -16.15
N PRO A 169 -11.72 2.75 -15.21
CA PRO A 169 -12.21 2.48 -13.85
C PRO A 169 -12.83 3.70 -13.15
N PHE A 170 -12.22 4.88 -13.25
CA PHE A 170 -12.74 6.15 -12.72
C PHE A 170 -14.14 6.57 -13.25
N SER A 171 -14.64 5.91 -14.30
CA SER A 171 -15.99 6.12 -14.86
C SER A 171 -16.99 5.04 -14.45
N CYS A 172 -16.57 4.07 -13.64
CA CYS A 172 -17.39 2.99 -13.10
C CYS A 172 -18.01 3.38 -11.76
N PHE A 173 -19.31 3.15 -11.64
CA PHE A 173 -20.10 3.46 -10.46
C PHE A 173 -20.73 2.19 -9.91
N ILE A 174 -20.60 1.97 -8.59
CA ILE A 174 -21.11 0.78 -7.91
C ILE A 174 -22.27 1.15 -6.98
N SER A 175 -23.28 0.29 -6.97
CA SER A 175 -24.36 0.30 -5.99
C SER A 175 -24.76 -1.11 -5.59
N VAL A 176 -25.55 -1.25 -4.52
CA VAL A 176 -26.11 -2.56 -4.12
C VAL A 176 -27.33 -2.92 -4.96
N ASN A 177 -27.42 -4.17 -5.37
CA ASN A 177 -28.58 -4.75 -6.04
C ASN A 177 -29.72 -5.00 -5.05
N ARG A 178 -30.76 -4.15 -5.11
CA ARG A 178 -31.93 -4.22 -4.19
C ARG A 178 -33.08 -5.08 -4.71
N SER A 179 -32.95 -5.67 -5.90
CA SER A 179 -34.03 -6.42 -6.55
C SER A 179 -34.33 -7.78 -5.89
N LYS A 180 -33.47 -8.25 -4.97
CA LYS A 180 -33.75 -9.41 -4.10
C LYS A 180 -33.93 -8.94 -2.66
N LYS A 181 -35.17 -8.90 -2.17
CA LYS A 181 -35.44 -8.84 -0.73
C LYS A 181 -34.74 -10.04 -0.08
N HIS A 182 -33.68 -9.79 0.70
CA HIS A 182 -33.23 -10.75 1.69
C HIS A 182 -34.38 -10.94 2.67
N VAL A 183 -34.98 -12.13 2.69
CA VAL A 183 -35.92 -12.52 3.74
C VAL A 183 -35.10 -12.63 5.02
N GLN A 184 -35.10 -11.57 5.82
CA GLN A 184 -34.81 -11.70 7.25
C GLN A 184 -35.82 -12.71 7.79
N LYS A 185 -35.33 -13.90 8.17
CA LYS A 185 -36.05 -14.79 9.08
C LYS A 185 -36.22 -14.03 10.39
N CYS A 186 -37.33 -13.31 10.54
CA CYS A 186 -37.88 -13.02 11.84
C CYS A 186 -38.48 -14.33 12.35
N GLU A 187 -37.72 -15.10 13.13
CA GLU A 187 -38.33 -16.11 13.99
C GLU A 187 -39.05 -15.37 15.11
N ILE A 188 -40.37 -15.28 14.96
CA ILE A 188 -41.29 -14.95 16.05
C ILE A 188 -41.26 -16.17 16.97
N VAL A 189 -40.70 -16.02 18.16
CA VAL A 189 -40.98 -16.95 19.27
C VAL A 189 -42.15 -16.36 20.03
N VAL A 190 -43.29 -17.06 19.95
CA VAL A 190 -44.50 -16.88 20.77
C VAL A 190 -44.21 -17.37 22.19
#